data_AF-A0A1Z5JVC0-F1
#
_entry.id   AF-A0A1Z5JVC0-F1
#
_cell.length_a   1.000
_cell.length_b   1.000
_cell.length_c   1.000
_cell.angle_alpha   90.00
_cell.angle_beta   90.00
_cell.angle_gamma   90.00
#
_symmetry.space_group_name_H-M   'P 1'
#
loop_
_entity.id
_entity.type
_entity.pdbx_description
1 polymer ?
#
loop_
_entity_poly.entity_id
_entity_poly.type
_entity_poly.pdbx_seq_one_letter_code
_entity_poly.pdbx_strand_id
1 'polypeptide(L)'
;MLFSSIVAFLFFATSTVAQPPCTDKGKGVIDDCCTEDLPICVHWNGAAAHGVTGHHCALCINSQFPLSTRQTAPDEGCDEEFRVCVGDRPLAASVEGKDCAVCVNSLQSFSDPNDMDDGCPPQAPVCVNDSGADPPIRTRGTQCVAKCVDTSLTGSDQGCSRKYPICVLADGSDPCIGVPGVKCAKCSPASCNDGDPCTDDFCDPDTGCYHVPIPPTRHLRAPEARPDQETEE
;
A
#
# COMPACT_ATOMS: atom_id res chain seq x y z
N MET A 1 32.88 46.43 -39.69
CA MET A 1 33.67 45.82 -38.59
C MET A 1 32.74 44.88 -37.86
N LEU A 2 32.76 43.59 -38.19
CA LEU A 2 31.98 42.54 -37.52
C LEU A 2 32.87 41.91 -36.44
N PHE A 3 32.54 42.11 -35.17
CA PHE A 3 33.17 41.38 -34.07
C PHE A 3 32.38 40.09 -33.82
N SER A 4 32.97 38.96 -34.19
CA SER A 4 32.48 37.62 -33.85
C SER A 4 33.05 37.24 -32.48
N SER A 5 32.19 37.17 -31.46
CA SER A 5 32.55 36.70 -30.12
C SER A 5 32.34 35.19 -30.05
N ILE A 6 33.43 34.43 -30.14
CA ILE A 6 33.44 32.99 -29.88
C ILE A 6 33.41 32.79 -28.36
N VAL A 7 32.27 32.33 -27.82
CA VAL A 7 32.15 31.88 -26.44
C VAL A 7 32.71 30.46 -26.37
N ALA A 8 33.89 30.29 -25.75
CA ALA A 8 34.48 28.99 -25.49
C ALA A 8 33.75 28.34 -24.30
N PHE A 9 32.88 27.37 -24.58
CA PHE A 9 32.33 26.49 -23.55
C PHE A 9 33.42 25.53 -23.07
N LEU A 10 33.95 25.77 -21.87
CA LEU A 10 34.80 24.84 -21.15
C LEU A 10 33.95 23.64 -20.69
N PHE A 11 34.08 22.52 -21.38
CA PHE A 11 33.58 21.23 -20.89
C PHE A 11 34.47 20.78 -19.72
N PHE A 12 33.95 20.85 -18.49
CA PHE A 12 34.55 20.16 -17.35
C PHE A 12 34.31 18.66 -17.54
N ALA A 13 35.35 17.92 -17.92
CA ALA A 13 35.34 16.47 -17.86
C ALA A 13 35.27 16.06 -16.38
N THR A 14 34.09 15.62 -15.92
CA THR A 14 33.94 15.03 -14.60
C THR A 14 34.70 13.70 -14.59
N SER A 15 35.79 13.65 -13.82
CA SER A 15 36.52 12.41 -13.59
C SER A 15 35.58 11.40 -12.96
N THR A 16 35.31 10.30 -13.66
CA THR A 16 34.64 9.12 -13.09
C THR A 16 35.62 8.47 -12.11
N VAL A 17 35.66 8.96 -10.87
CA VAL A 17 36.28 8.24 -9.77
C VAL A 17 35.44 6.97 -9.59
N ALA A 18 36.03 5.80 -9.86
CA ALA A 18 35.39 4.54 -9.54
C ALA A 18 35.03 4.57 -8.04
N GLN A 19 33.74 4.39 -7.71
CA GLN A 19 33.31 4.41 -6.32
C GLN A 19 34.07 3.34 -5.54
N PRO A 20 34.55 3.64 -4.32
CA PRO A 20 35.18 2.62 -3.49
C PRO A 20 34.20 1.48 -3.21
N PRO A 21 34.69 0.24 -3.02
CA PRO A 21 33.82 -0.86 -2.65
C PRO A 21 33.07 -0.53 -1.35
N CYS A 22 31.80 -0.91 -1.31
CA CYS A 22 30.92 -0.71 -0.16
C CYS A 22 30.86 -1.99 0.69
N THR A 23 30.30 -1.91 1.91
CA THR A 23 30.04 -3.11 2.73
C THR A 23 28.66 -3.05 3.34
N ASP A 24 27.88 -4.11 3.14
CA ASP A 24 26.52 -4.23 3.66
C ASP A 24 26.50 -4.30 5.21
N LYS A 25 25.79 -3.36 5.83
CA LYS A 25 25.57 -3.23 7.28
C LYS A 25 24.32 -3.93 7.77
N GLY A 26 23.54 -4.47 6.86
CA GLY A 26 22.28 -5.13 7.11
C GLY A 26 21.09 -4.20 6.88
N LYS A 27 19.92 -4.81 6.89
CA LYS A 27 18.69 -4.21 6.41
C LYS A 27 18.33 -2.89 7.11
N GLY A 28 18.02 -1.86 6.33
CA GLY A 28 17.55 -0.57 6.83
C GLY A 28 18.64 0.27 7.51
N VAL A 29 19.91 -0.09 7.31
CA VAL A 29 21.08 0.68 7.70
C VAL A 29 21.80 1.11 6.43
N ILE A 30 22.31 2.34 6.40
CA ILE A 30 23.13 2.79 5.28
C ILE A 30 24.45 2.05 5.30
N ASP A 31 24.81 1.51 4.15
CA ASP A 31 26.00 0.69 4.02
C ASP A 31 27.28 1.51 4.08
N ASP A 32 28.38 0.86 4.47
CA ASP A 32 29.67 1.55 4.53
C ASP A 32 30.04 2.03 3.14
N CYS A 33 30.51 3.28 3.05
CA CYS A 33 30.85 3.98 1.82
C CYS A 33 29.64 4.30 0.91
N CYS A 34 28.41 4.14 1.42
CA CYS A 34 27.19 4.56 0.77
C CYS A 34 26.65 5.87 1.37
N THR A 35 25.59 6.43 0.77
CA THR A 35 25.00 7.72 1.17
C THR A 35 23.49 7.57 1.36
N GLU A 36 22.84 8.57 1.96
CA GLU A 36 21.37 8.60 2.06
C GLU A 36 20.68 8.44 0.68
N ASP A 37 21.27 9.03 -0.37
CA ASP A 37 20.73 8.96 -1.74
C ASP A 37 20.95 7.59 -2.42
N LEU A 38 21.97 6.84 -2.00
CA LEU A 38 22.32 5.52 -2.53
C LEU A 38 22.72 4.64 -1.35
N PRO A 39 21.78 4.16 -0.53
CA PRO A 39 22.09 3.62 0.79
C PRO A 39 22.54 2.16 0.78
N ILE A 40 22.31 1.42 -0.30
CA ILE A 40 22.44 -0.05 -0.32
C ILE A 40 23.67 -0.49 -1.11
N CYS A 41 24.43 -1.42 -0.58
CA CYS A 41 25.59 -2.01 -1.20
C CYS A 41 25.22 -3.21 -2.05
N VAL A 42 25.67 -3.19 -3.31
CA VAL A 42 25.38 -4.23 -4.29
C VAL A 42 26.63 -4.72 -4.98
N HIS A 43 26.58 -5.96 -5.46
CA HIS A 43 27.59 -6.55 -6.31
C HIS A 43 27.64 -5.85 -7.68
N TRP A 44 28.67 -6.15 -8.48
CA TRP A 44 28.86 -5.57 -9.82
C TRP A 44 27.69 -5.83 -10.79
N ASN A 45 26.93 -6.90 -10.53
CA ASN A 45 25.75 -7.30 -11.30
C ASN A 45 24.44 -6.73 -10.73
N GLY A 46 24.51 -5.85 -9.72
CA GLY A 46 23.35 -5.22 -9.08
C GLY A 46 22.62 -6.08 -8.06
N ALA A 47 23.12 -7.28 -7.75
CA ALA A 47 22.55 -8.11 -6.68
C ALA A 47 22.95 -7.58 -5.29
N ALA A 48 22.03 -7.59 -4.33
CA ALA A 48 22.31 -7.20 -2.95
C ALA A 48 23.51 -7.97 -2.34
N ALA A 49 24.37 -7.26 -1.61
CA ALA A 49 25.63 -7.81 -1.11
C ALA A 49 25.48 -8.67 0.16
N HIS A 50 24.37 -8.60 0.90
CA HIS A 50 24.03 -9.52 2.01
C HIS A 50 25.15 -9.78 3.03
N GLY A 51 25.67 -8.72 3.65
CA GLY A 51 26.69 -8.75 4.70
C GLY A 51 28.12 -8.95 4.19
N VAL A 52 28.36 -8.83 2.89
CA VAL A 52 29.72 -8.85 2.31
C VAL A 52 30.05 -7.54 1.59
N THR A 53 31.31 -7.43 1.14
CA THR A 53 31.78 -6.29 0.34
C THR A 53 31.14 -6.30 -1.06
N GLY A 54 30.54 -5.19 -1.43
CA GLY A 54 29.98 -4.95 -2.76
C GLY A 54 30.86 -4.05 -3.61
N HIS A 55 30.38 -3.80 -4.82
CA HIS A 55 31.06 -3.03 -5.86
C HIS A 55 30.63 -1.56 -5.86
N HIS A 56 29.34 -1.28 -5.69
CA HIS A 56 28.79 0.07 -5.75
C HIS A 56 27.51 0.16 -4.92
N CYS A 57 27.03 1.39 -4.73
CA CYS A 57 25.81 1.66 -4.00
C CYS A 57 24.62 1.85 -4.94
N ALA A 58 23.47 1.37 -4.51
CA ALA A 58 22.18 1.40 -5.19
C ALA A 58 21.17 2.22 -4.38
N LEU A 59 20.20 2.77 -5.09
CA LEU A 59 19.07 3.49 -4.49
C LEU A 59 18.17 2.52 -3.71
N CYS A 60 17.76 1.45 -4.38
CA CYS A 60 16.79 0.50 -3.84
C CYS A 60 17.08 -0.92 -4.33
N ILE A 61 16.54 -1.93 -3.63
CA ILE A 61 16.59 -3.35 -4.02
C ILE A 61 15.18 -3.92 -4.03
N ASN A 62 14.83 -4.61 -5.12
CA ASN A 62 13.56 -5.36 -5.20
C ASN A 62 13.56 -6.50 -4.17
N SER A 63 12.75 -6.38 -3.12
CA SER A 63 12.66 -7.36 -2.05
C SER A 63 11.70 -8.53 -2.37
N GLN A 64 11.04 -8.50 -3.54
CA GLN A 64 9.97 -9.42 -3.98
C GLN A 64 8.70 -9.39 -3.12
N PHE A 65 7.94 -8.31 -3.20
CA PHE A 65 6.68 -8.11 -2.47
C PHE A 65 5.56 -7.61 -3.41
N PRO A 66 4.30 -8.09 -3.29
CA PRO A 66 3.75 -9.20 -2.50
C PRO A 66 3.38 -10.45 -3.33
N LEU A 67 3.78 -11.64 -2.85
CA LEU A 67 3.09 -12.90 -3.18
C LEU A 67 1.93 -13.19 -2.21
N SER A 68 1.69 -12.34 -1.19
CA SER A 68 0.58 -12.48 -0.24
C SER A 68 0.31 -11.23 0.61
N THR A 69 -0.86 -11.18 1.26
CA THR A 69 -1.34 -10.10 2.17
C THR A 69 -0.46 -9.81 3.41
N ARG A 70 0.64 -10.55 3.62
CA ARG A 70 1.62 -10.30 4.69
C ARG A 70 2.86 -9.55 4.22
N GLN A 71 2.99 -9.36 2.91
CA GLN A 71 4.14 -8.77 2.26
C GLN A 71 3.81 -7.33 1.84
N THR A 72 3.57 -6.45 2.80
CA THR A 72 3.23 -5.04 2.52
C THR A 72 4.36 -4.06 2.81
N ALA A 73 5.50 -4.52 3.34
CA ALA A 73 6.62 -3.63 3.64
C ALA A 73 7.22 -3.05 2.34
N PRO A 74 7.67 -1.79 2.35
CA PRO A 74 8.40 -1.22 1.23
C PRO A 74 9.64 -2.04 0.88
N ASP A 75 10.04 -1.97 -0.38
CA ASP A 75 11.34 -2.42 -0.83
C ASP A 75 12.45 -1.67 -0.11
N GLU A 76 13.60 -2.32 0.04
CA GLU A 76 14.74 -1.69 0.69
C GLU A 76 15.21 -0.48 -0.12
N GLY A 77 15.43 0.65 0.56
CA GLY A 77 15.76 1.94 -0.07
C GLY A 77 14.54 2.74 -0.56
N CYS A 78 13.35 2.17 -0.48
CA CYS A 78 12.07 2.81 -0.76
C CYS A 78 11.33 3.15 0.54
N ASP A 79 10.36 4.07 0.49
CA ASP A 79 9.60 4.53 1.66
C ASP A 79 8.14 4.08 1.63
N GLU A 80 7.33 4.54 2.59
CA GLU A 80 5.93 4.13 2.70
C GLU A 80 5.01 4.74 1.61
N GLU A 81 5.42 5.82 0.95
CA GLU A 81 4.70 6.46 -0.16
C GLU A 81 5.11 5.83 -1.50
N PHE A 82 6.41 5.73 -1.75
CA PHE A 82 7.01 5.11 -2.93
C PHE A 82 7.63 3.79 -2.54
N ARG A 83 6.83 2.72 -2.55
CA ARG A 83 7.13 1.45 -1.89
C ARG A 83 7.89 0.45 -2.76
N VAL A 84 7.78 0.53 -4.08
CA VAL A 84 8.27 -0.50 -5.01
C VAL A 84 9.54 -0.04 -5.70
N CYS A 85 10.61 -0.80 -5.57
CA CYS A 85 11.85 -0.58 -6.29
C CYS A 85 11.69 -0.98 -7.76
N VAL A 86 12.01 -0.06 -8.66
CA VAL A 86 11.74 -0.21 -10.09
C VAL A 86 12.94 0.20 -10.95
N GLY A 87 13.02 -0.40 -12.13
CA GLY A 87 14.02 -0.07 -13.16
C GLY A 87 13.39 0.18 -14.52
N ASP A 88 14.22 0.21 -15.56
CA ASP A 88 13.76 0.31 -16.95
C ASP A 88 13.05 -0.98 -17.42
N ARG A 89 13.25 -2.08 -16.68
CA ARG A 89 12.65 -3.39 -16.90
C ARG A 89 12.24 -3.99 -15.54
N PRO A 90 11.33 -4.98 -15.52
CA PRO A 90 11.01 -5.71 -14.31
C PRO A 90 12.27 -6.26 -13.65
N LEU A 91 12.45 -5.94 -12.38
CA LEU A 91 13.61 -6.35 -11.61
C LEU A 91 13.46 -7.79 -11.16
N ALA A 92 14.56 -8.54 -11.18
CA ALA A 92 14.60 -9.84 -10.50
C ALA A 92 14.68 -9.64 -8.97
N ALA A 93 14.52 -10.74 -8.23
CA ALA A 93 14.70 -10.75 -6.78
C ALA A 93 16.06 -10.17 -6.38
N SER A 94 16.07 -9.32 -5.36
CA SER A 94 17.28 -8.77 -4.76
C SER A 94 18.18 -8.04 -5.76
N VAL A 95 17.61 -7.51 -6.84
CA VAL A 95 18.33 -6.73 -7.85
C VAL A 95 18.00 -5.25 -7.69
N GLU A 96 19.03 -4.43 -7.89
CA GLU A 96 18.94 -2.98 -7.77
C GLU A 96 17.96 -2.35 -8.75
N GLY A 97 17.29 -1.30 -8.28
CA GLY A 97 16.50 -0.40 -9.10
C GLY A 97 17.11 0.99 -9.17
N LYS A 98 16.49 1.82 -10.01
CA LYS A 98 16.91 3.20 -10.26
C LYS A 98 15.96 4.23 -9.66
N ASP A 99 14.79 3.78 -9.21
CA ASP A 99 13.72 4.65 -8.73
C ASP A 99 12.74 3.86 -7.86
N CYS A 100 11.91 4.57 -7.11
CA CYS A 100 10.80 3.98 -6.35
C CYS A 100 9.45 4.40 -6.96
N ALA A 101 8.48 3.50 -6.95
CA ALA A 101 7.12 3.75 -7.41
C ALA A 101 6.12 3.46 -6.30
N VAL A 102 4.97 4.14 -6.33
CA VAL A 102 3.85 3.85 -5.42
C VAL A 102 3.43 2.39 -5.56
N CYS A 103 3.20 1.96 -6.80
CA CYS A 103 2.84 0.60 -7.13
C CYS A 103 3.21 0.25 -8.57
N VAL A 104 3.19 -1.04 -8.91
CA VAL A 104 3.32 -1.55 -10.28
C VAL A 104 2.20 -2.55 -10.52
N ASN A 105 1.48 -2.42 -11.65
CA ASN A 105 0.55 -3.45 -12.07
C ASN A 105 1.34 -4.73 -12.38
N SER A 106 1.37 -5.68 -11.44
CA SER A 106 2.24 -6.86 -11.51
C SER A 106 1.47 -8.12 -11.93
N LEU A 107 0.14 -8.05 -11.95
CA LEU A 107 -0.74 -9.19 -12.19
C LEU A 107 -1.36 -9.17 -13.59
N GLN A 108 -1.40 -10.35 -14.22
CA GLN A 108 -2.13 -10.53 -15.49
C GLN A 108 -3.64 -10.65 -15.26
N SER A 109 -4.03 -11.14 -14.08
CA SER A 109 -5.42 -11.37 -13.68
C SER A 109 -5.49 -11.50 -12.17
N PHE A 110 -6.57 -11.01 -11.56
CA PHE A 110 -6.92 -11.23 -10.16
C PHE A 110 -7.73 -12.53 -10.05
N SER A 111 -7.03 -13.66 -10.01
CA SER A 111 -7.66 -14.99 -10.01
C SER A 111 -7.80 -15.57 -8.60
N ASP A 112 -6.90 -15.20 -7.69
CA ASP A 112 -7.02 -15.47 -6.25
C ASP A 112 -7.50 -14.19 -5.55
N PRO A 113 -8.41 -14.28 -4.57
CA PRO A 113 -8.82 -13.12 -3.78
C PRO A 113 -7.67 -12.40 -3.04
N ASN A 114 -6.54 -13.07 -2.82
CA ASN A 114 -5.36 -12.50 -2.18
C ASN A 114 -4.35 -11.93 -3.18
N ASP A 115 -4.66 -11.94 -4.48
CA ASP A 115 -3.85 -11.31 -5.52
C ASP A 115 -3.85 -9.79 -5.31
N MET A 116 -2.66 -9.22 -5.30
CA MET A 116 -2.42 -7.79 -5.10
C MET A 116 -1.28 -7.32 -5.98
N ASP A 117 -1.39 -6.11 -6.51
CA ASP A 117 -0.32 -5.47 -7.26
C ASP A 117 0.86 -5.09 -6.36
N ASP A 118 2.04 -5.01 -6.95
CA ASP A 118 3.27 -4.67 -6.22
C ASP A 118 3.14 -3.28 -5.60
N GLY A 119 3.47 -3.15 -4.32
CA GLY A 119 3.32 -1.90 -3.55
C GLY A 119 1.93 -1.65 -2.98
N CYS A 120 0.91 -2.39 -3.39
CA CYS A 120 -0.43 -2.18 -2.88
C CYS A 120 -0.70 -2.93 -1.57
N PRO A 121 -1.43 -2.33 -0.61
CA PRO A 121 -1.82 -2.98 0.64
C PRO A 121 -3.12 -3.79 0.46
N PRO A 122 -3.44 -4.76 1.35
CA PRO A 122 -4.59 -5.65 1.16
C PRO A 122 -5.95 -4.93 1.27
N GLN A 123 -5.96 -3.72 1.83
CA GLN A 123 -7.12 -2.81 1.85
C GLN A 123 -7.34 -2.13 0.50
N ALA A 124 -6.34 -2.11 -0.38
CA ALA A 124 -6.39 -1.43 -1.67
C ALA A 124 -5.50 -2.19 -2.66
N PRO A 125 -5.87 -3.42 -3.06
CA PRO A 125 -4.95 -4.36 -3.70
C PRO A 125 -4.61 -4.05 -5.18
N VAL A 126 -5.28 -3.07 -5.80
CA VAL A 126 -5.16 -2.81 -7.24
C VAL A 126 -4.39 -1.51 -7.49
N CYS A 127 -3.34 -1.59 -8.31
CA CYS A 127 -2.54 -0.46 -8.75
C CYS A 127 -3.21 0.25 -9.93
N VAL A 128 -3.44 1.56 -9.80
CA VAL A 128 -4.08 2.36 -10.85
C VAL A 128 -3.29 3.64 -11.12
N ASN A 129 -3.53 4.25 -12.28
CA ASN A 129 -3.02 5.58 -12.61
C ASN A 129 -3.90 6.69 -12.01
N ASP A 130 -3.58 7.96 -12.32
CA ASP A 130 -4.29 9.13 -11.79
C ASP A 130 -5.79 9.16 -12.13
N SER A 131 -6.18 8.50 -13.23
CA SER A 131 -7.57 8.40 -13.66
C SER A 131 -8.33 7.23 -13.03
N GLY A 132 -7.67 6.40 -12.23
CA GLY A 132 -8.25 5.18 -11.65
C GLY A 132 -8.30 3.97 -12.60
N ALA A 133 -7.67 4.09 -13.78
CA ALA A 133 -7.59 2.99 -14.73
C ALA A 133 -6.37 2.10 -14.45
N ASP A 134 -6.49 0.81 -14.79
CA ASP A 134 -5.36 -0.13 -14.70
C ASP A 134 -4.29 0.29 -15.71
N PRO A 135 -3.05 0.58 -15.27
CA PRO A 135 -1.96 0.80 -16.19
C PRO A 135 -1.62 -0.53 -16.89
N PRO A 136 -0.88 -0.52 -18.02
CA PRO A 136 -0.45 -1.77 -18.65
C PRO A 136 0.36 -2.64 -17.69
N ILE A 137 0.37 -3.95 -17.90
CA ILE A 137 1.15 -4.85 -17.04
C ILE A 137 2.63 -4.44 -16.99
N ARG A 138 3.23 -4.54 -15.81
CA ARG A 138 4.59 -4.10 -15.45
C ARG A 138 4.80 -2.59 -15.58
N THR A 139 3.72 -1.82 -15.53
CA THR A 139 3.79 -0.36 -15.58
C THR A 139 3.45 0.22 -14.22
N ARG A 140 4.12 1.33 -13.89
CA ARG A 140 3.94 2.06 -12.65
C ARG A 140 2.53 2.64 -12.58
N GLY A 141 1.94 2.59 -11.40
CA GLY A 141 0.75 3.37 -11.04
C GLY A 141 1.10 4.47 -10.04
N THR A 142 0.10 5.27 -9.74
CA THR A 142 0.22 6.44 -8.86
C THR A 142 -0.58 6.29 -7.58
N GLN A 143 -1.47 5.31 -7.51
CA GLN A 143 -2.28 5.04 -6.34
C GLN A 143 -2.76 3.59 -6.30
N CYS A 144 -3.05 3.13 -5.10
CA CYS A 144 -3.65 1.83 -4.83
C CYS A 144 -5.13 2.01 -4.44
N VAL A 145 -6.00 1.19 -5.02
CA VAL A 145 -7.45 1.23 -4.78
C VAL A 145 -8.01 -0.18 -4.56
N ALA A 146 -9.19 -0.30 -3.97
CA ALA A 146 -9.98 -1.51 -4.09
C ALA A 146 -11.00 -1.34 -5.22
N LYS A 147 -10.88 -2.12 -6.30
CA LYS A 147 -11.94 -2.26 -7.30
C LYS A 147 -12.95 -3.30 -6.84
N CYS A 148 -13.54 -3.06 -5.66
CA CYS A 148 -14.45 -3.99 -5.00
C CYS A 148 -15.92 -3.61 -5.21
N VAL A 149 -16.81 -4.59 -5.04
CA VAL A 149 -18.27 -4.42 -5.09
C VAL A 149 -18.87 -5.14 -3.90
N ASP A 150 -19.72 -4.46 -3.12
CA ASP A 150 -20.50 -5.11 -2.08
C ASP A 150 -21.44 -6.15 -2.72
N THR A 151 -21.33 -7.38 -2.26
CA THR A 151 -22.19 -8.49 -2.71
C THR A 151 -23.12 -8.98 -1.63
N SER A 152 -22.88 -8.58 -0.37
CA SER A 152 -23.64 -9.05 0.78
C SER A 152 -23.37 -8.20 2.02
N LEU A 153 -24.44 -7.90 2.75
CA LEU A 153 -24.41 -7.15 4.02
C LEU A 153 -23.41 -7.66 5.10
N THR A 154 -23.06 -8.95 5.08
CA THR A 154 -22.19 -9.56 6.12
C THR A 154 -21.22 -10.61 5.57
N GLY A 155 -21.26 -10.87 4.26
CA GLY A 155 -20.40 -11.87 3.62
C GLY A 155 -19.15 -11.24 3.02
N SER A 156 -18.39 -12.04 2.27
CA SER A 156 -17.19 -11.55 1.59
C SER A 156 -17.52 -10.96 0.24
N ASP A 157 -16.94 -9.80 -0.03
CA ASP A 157 -17.21 -9.01 -1.21
C ASP A 157 -16.27 -9.30 -2.37
N GLN A 158 -16.76 -9.03 -3.56
CA GLN A 158 -15.99 -9.22 -4.78
C GLN A 158 -14.84 -8.21 -4.83
N GLY A 159 -13.65 -8.68 -5.17
CA GLY A 159 -12.45 -7.84 -5.29
C GLY A 159 -11.71 -7.60 -3.96
N CYS A 160 -12.22 -8.17 -2.86
CA CYS A 160 -11.60 -8.09 -1.55
C CYS A 160 -10.99 -9.43 -1.12
N SER A 161 -9.91 -9.34 -0.34
CA SER A 161 -9.15 -10.52 0.07
C SER A 161 -9.81 -11.26 1.22
N ARG A 162 -9.42 -12.52 1.45
CA ARG A 162 -9.97 -13.29 2.58
C ARG A 162 -9.67 -12.67 3.94
N LYS A 163 -8.59 -11.90 4.04
CA LYS A 163 -8.17 -11.23 5.27
C LYS A 163 -8.88 -9.89 5.48
N TYR A 164 -9.29 -9.23 4.39
CA TYR A 164 -10.03 -7.97 4.38
C TYR A 164 -11.23 -8.15 3.46
N PRO A 165 -12.25 -8.92 3.89
CA PRO A 165 -13.28 -9.41 2.99
C PRO A 165 -14.39 -8.41 2.69
N ILE A 166 -14.48 -7.29 3.42
CA ILE A 166 -15.61 -6.34 3.29
C ILE A 166 -15.20 -5.16 2.40
N CYS A 167 -16.01 -4.85 1.41
CA CYS A 167 -15.88 -3.68 0.56
C CYS A 167 -16.53 -2.47 1.25
N VAL A 168 -15.81 -1.36 1.37
CA VAL A 168 -16.28 -0.17 2.08
C VAL A 168 -16.13 1.11 1.26
N LEU A 169 -16.96 2.09 1.58
CA LEU A 169 -16.82 3.46 1.10
C LEU A 169 -15.61 4.14 1.75
N ALA A 170 -15.29 5.36 1.30
CA ALA A 170 -14.11 6.10 1.78
C ALA A 170 -14.13 6.34 3.30
N ASP A 171 -15.33 6.48 3.88
CA ASP A 171 -15.59 6.68 5.31
C ASP A 171 -15.69 5.38 6.12
N GLY A 172 -15.50 4.22 5.49
CA GLY A 172 -15.58 2.90 6.13
C GLY A 172 -17.00 2.35 6.28
N SER A 173 -18.03 3.07 5.78
CA SER A 173 -19.38 2.55 5.75
C SER A 173 -19.57 1.47 4.68
N ASP A 174 -20.55 0.61 4.94
CA ASP A 174 -20.98 -0.48 4.07
C ASP A 174 -21.70 0.09 2.83
N PRO A 175 -21.20 -0.10 1.60
CA PRO A 175 -21.92 0.24 0.39
C PRO A 175 -23.14 -0.68 0.28
N CYS A 176 -24.23 -0.24 -0.36
CA CYS A 176 -25.33 -1.17 -0.63
C CYS A 176 -24.92 -2.26 -1.65
N ILE A 177 -25.63 -3.41 -1.62
CA ILE A 177 -25.38 -4.52 -2.55
C ILE A 177 -25.37 -4.07 -4.01
N GLY A 178 -24.29 -4.41 -4.71
CA GLY A 178 -24.01 -4.05 -6.10
C GLY A 178 -23.35 -2.69 -6.28
N VAL A 179 -23.10 -1.94 -5.19
CA VAL A 179 -22.42 -0.65 -5.25
C VAL A 179 -20.91 -0.86 -5.13
N PRO A 180 -20.10 -0.22 -5.98
CA PRO A 180 -18.65 -0.28 -5.86
C PRO A 180 -18.17 0.50 -4.64
N GLY A 181 -17.22 -0.09 -3.92
CA GLY A 181 -16.46 0.59 -2.87
C GLY A 181 -15.09 1.03 -3.36
N VAL A 182 -14.29 1.57 -2.44
CA VAL A 182 -12.94 2.09 -2.74
C VAL A 182 -11.85 1.49 -1.85
N LYS A 183 -12.23 0.79 -0.78
CA LYS A 183 -11.32 0.12 0.16
C LYS A 183 -11.89 -1.25 0.55
N CYS A 184 -11.00 -2.17 0.90
CA CYS A 184 -11.32 -3.40 1.61
C CYS A 184 -11.01 -3.24 3.10
N ALA A 185 -11.85 -3.82 3.94
CA ALA A 185 -11.75 -3.77 5.39
C ALA A 185 -11.98 -5.16 6.00
N LYS A 186 -11.55 -5.36 7.24
CA LYS A 186 -11.91 -6.55 8.01
C LYS A 186 -13.40 -6.63 8.34
N CYS A 187 -14.05 -5.48 8.44
CA CYS A 187 -15.43 -5.33 8.84
C CYS A 187 -16.02 -4.03 8.29
N SER A 188 -17.33 -3.89 8.43
CA SER A 188 -18.10 -2.64 8.38
C SER A 188 -18.91 -2.50 9.67
N PRO A 189 -19.52 -1.33 9.95
CA PRO A 189 -20.47 -1.19 11.06
C PRO A 189 -21.63 -2.20 10.97
N ALA A 190 -22.09 -2.54 9.76
CA ALA A 190 -23.16 -3.52 9.56
C ALA A 190 -22.69 -4.94 9.88
N SER A 191 -21.47 -5.31 9.46
CA SER A 191 -20.92 -6.65 9.70
C SER A 191 -20.54 -6.90 11.17
N CYS A 192 -20.39 -5.85 11.98
CA CYS A 192 -20.03 -5.95 13.40
C CYS A 192 -21.22 -5.96 14.36
N ASN A 193 -22.45 -5.90 13.88
CA ASN A 193 -23.60 -5.97 14.78
C ASN A 193 -23.71 -7.38 15.39
N ASP A 194 -23.53 -7.52 16.70
CA ASP A 194 -23.63 -8.82 17.40
C ASP A 194 -25.06 -9.16 17.85
N GLY A 195 -26.00 -8.23 17.67
CA GLY A 195 -27.40 -8.36 18.04
C GLY A 195 -27.68 -8.19 19.54
N ASP A 196 -26.68 -7.88 20.36
CA ASP A 196 -26.87 -7.59 21.77
C ASP A 196 -27.21 -6.09 21.97
N PRO A 197 -28.43 -5.74 22.42
CA PRO A 197 -28.78 -4.35 22.69
C PRO A 197 -28.01 -3.73 23.87
N CYS A 198 -27.22 -4.52 24.60
CA CYS A 198 -26.41 -4.10 25.73
C CYS A 198 -24.96 -3.79 25.33
N THR A 199 -24.61 -3.83 24.05
CA THR A 199 -23.30 -3.48 23.52
C THR A 199 -23.41 -2.31 22.54
N ASP A 200 -22.38 -1.47 22.54
CA ASP A 200 -22.07 -0.62 21.40
C ASP A 200 -21.07 -1.36 20.52
N ASP A 201 -21.43 -1.56 19.25
CA ASP A 201 -20.60 -2.29 18.28
C ASP A 201 -19.77 -1.34 17.43
N PHE A 202 -18.49 -1.68 17.27
CA PHE A 202 -17.57 -0.88 16.48
C PHE A 202 -16.77 -1.75 15.52
N CYS A 203 -16.47 -1.18 14.36
CA CYS A 203 -15.54 -1.75 13.41
C CYS A 203 -14.26 -0.92 13.38
N ASP A 204 -13.13 -1.56 13.64
CA ASP A 204 -11.83 -1.06 13.22
C ASP A 204 -11.45 -1.80 11.92
N PRO A 205 -11.19 -1.08 10.81
CA PRO A 205 -11.01 -1.71 9.50
C PRO A 205 -9.79 -2.61 9.42
N ASP A 206 -8.80 -2.43 10.31
CA ASP A 206 -7.53 -3.15 10.32
C ASP A 206 -7.46 -4.25 11.38
N THR A 207 -8.18 -4.11 12.49
CA THR A 207 -8.16 -5.06 13.60
C THR A 207 -9.41 -5.94 13.64
N GLY A 208 -10.58 -5.41 13.26
CA GLY A 208 -11.85 -6.12 13.17
C GLY A 208 -12.93 -5.55 14.10
N CYS A 209 -13.96 -6.36 14.34
CA CYS A 209 -15.06 -5.98 15.23
C CYS A 209 -14.64 -5.99 16.70
N TYR A 210 -15.15 -5.03 17.46
CA TYR A 210 -15.10 -5.03 18.92
C TYR A 210 -16.40 -4.48 19.50
N HIS A 211 -16.77 -5.00 20.68
CA HIS A 211 -18.06 -4.73 21.31
C HIS A 211 -17.82 -4.16 22.71
N VAL A 212 -18.42 -3.02 23.00
CA VAL A 212 -18.24 -2.32 24.28
C VAL A 212 -19.53 -2.42 25.08
N PRO A 213 -19.53 -3.02 26.29
CA PRO A 213 -20.72 -3.08 27.12
C PRO A 213 -21.25 -1.70 27.46
N ILE A 214 -22.56 -1.51 27.28
CA ILE A 214 -23.29 -0.32 27.66
C ILE A 214 -23.52 -0.37 29.18
N PRO A 215 -23.04 0.63 29.94
CA PRO A 215 -23.30 0.67 31.37
C PRO A 215 -24.79 0.93 31.64
N PRO A 216 -25.36 0.35 32.70
CA PRO A 216 -26.80 0.41 33.00
C PRO A 216 -27.34 1.84 33.18
N THR A 217 -26.48 2.82 33.47
CA THR A 217 -26.85 4.23 33.56
C THR A 217 -27.28 4.84 32.23
N ARG A 218 -26.97 4.21 31.08
CA ARG A 218 -27.29 4.73 29.74
C ARG A 218 -28.69 4.35 29.27
N HIS A 219 -29.25 3.24 29.75
CA HIS A 219 -30.65 2.84 29.47
C HIS A 219 -31.69 3.62 30.27
N LEU A 220 -31.28 4.42 31.26
CA LEU A 220 -32.16 5.30 32.05
C LEU A 220 -32.49 6.64 31.36
N ARG A 221 -32.01 6.86 30.13
CA ARG A 221 -32.42 7.98 29.26
C ARG A 221 -33.06 7.45 27.98
N ALA A 222 -34.10 6.63 28.09
CA ALA A 222 -35.14 6.68 27.07
C ALA A 222 -35.83 8.05 27.20
N PRO A 223 -36.13 8.78 26.10
CA PRO A 223 -36.97 9.96 26.20
C PRO A 223 -38.29 9.53 26.83
N GLU A 224 -38.79 10.26 27.83
CA GLU A 224 -40.08 9.99 28.45
C GLU A 224 -41.09 9.58 27.37
N ALA A 225 -41.57 8.34 27.46
CA ALA A 225 -42.82 7.96 26.85
C ALA A 225 -43.82 9.04 27.26
N ARG A 226 -44.35 9.78 26.27
CA ARG A 226 -45.39 10.76 26.47
C ARG A 226 -46.57 10.02 27.10
N PRO A 227 -46.86 10.18 28.41
CA PRO A 227 -48.06 9.58 28.96
C PRO A 227 -49.17 10.56 28.57
N ASP A 228 -50.05 10.10 27.69
CA ASP A 228 -51.46 10.49 27.60
C ASP A 228 -51.95 10.05 26.23
N GLN A 229 -52.57 8.87 26.19
CA GLN A 229 -53.99 8.73 25.85
C GLN A 229 -54.29 7.24 25.63
N GLU A 230 -54.63 6.55 26.72
CA GLU A 230 -55.60 5.45 26.64
C GLU A 230 -56.98 6.02 26.98
N THR A 231 -57.86 5.96 25.97
CA THR A 231 -59.30 5.66 26.03
C THR A 231 -60.26 6.56 26.81
N GLU A 232 -61.24 7.16 26.09
CA GLU A 232 -62.66 6.99 26.41
C GLU A 232 -63.49 6.85 25.12
N GLU A 233 -64.31 5.78 25.10
CA GLU A 233 -65.48 5.40 24.27
C GLU A 233 -65.37 5.17 22.75
#